data_AF-A0A970NEG5-F1
#
_entry.id   AF-A0A970NEG5-F1
#
_cell.length_a   1.000
_cell.length_b   1.000
_cell.length_c   1.000
_cell.angle_alpha   90.00
_cell.angle_beta   90.00
_cell.angle_gamma   90.00
#
_symmetry.space_group_name_H-M   'P 1'
#
loop_
_entity.id
_entity.type
_entity.pdbx_description
1 polymer ?
#
loop_
_entity_poly.entity_id
_entity_poly.type
_entity_poly.pdbx_seq_one_letter_code
_entity_poly.pdbx_strand_id
1 'polypeptide(L)'
;MQIDKEKATLKERLWLIMKYRENPKAIMLMPIVLVVALISGTMVLGGCIDKTGSEVPDTAISTPNLKIDDLLAKIMSSPKESSNPGDYIAAHQEEYDAIIKMDAEALPCLFSEFEKGGQTGLKGHIMESLCRNILGGEDISYANTDPQDWYDTYKAHMLSILKKNSLEFIKGNYPKGSIILNNTQEEEIGNTKIPYDFGLLYAYKNISSSDSNKVRELVSQLQYGQELPIDRIEFGSENEGILRIDYRMNLTVGQEYKVNHTKKMADAVMLFALLDNINAVEYNLVQEDYGYGGVPITREQAEQVLGADIKTLGKTEAVFLSEMPKIIAGLQWNPGVMDIITYEHIMR
;
A
#
# COMPACT_ATOMS: atom_id res chain seq x y z
N MET A 1 18.51 48.02 13.31
CA MET A 1 17.17 48.61 13.08
C MET A 1 16.46 48.04 11.85
N GLN A 2 17.03 48.08 10.63
CA GLN A 2 16.38 47.48 9.44
C GLN A 2 16.33 45.93 9.51
N ILE A 3 17.45 45.31 9.92
CA ILE A 3 17.60 43.85 10.04
C ILE A 3 16.70 43.26 11.14
N ASP A 4 16.49 44.00 12.22
CA ASP A 4 15.63 43.57 13.34
C ASP A 4 14.15 43.59 12.95
N LYS A 5 13.77 44.53 12.06
CA LYS A 5 12.41 44.64 11.52
C LYS A 5 12.12 43.50 10.53
N GLU A 6 13.08 43.12 9.69
CA GLU A 6 12.96 41.94 8.80
C GLU A 6 12.87 40.63 9.58
N LYS A 7 13.69 40.44 10.63
CA LYS A 7 13.62 39.23 11.48
C LYS A 7 12.28 39.12 12.23
N ALA A 8 11.74 40.23 12.72
CA ALA A 8 10.41 40.25 13.35
C ALA A 8 9.30 39.88 12.34
N THR A 9 9.39 40.42 11.12
CA THR A 9 8.43 40.14 10.04
C THR A 9 8.51 38.68 9.57
N LEU A 10 9.70 38.08 9.55
CA LEU A 10 9.90 36.67 9.18
C LEU A 10 9.30 35.73 10.24
N LYS A 11 9.47 36.05 11.53
CA LYS A 11 8.89 35.28 12.64
C LYS A 11 7.36 35.33 12.63
N GLU A 12 6.76 36.50 12.38
CA GLU A 12 5.31 36.63 12.27
C GLU A 12 4.76 35.85 11.06
N ARG A 13 5.48 35.86 9.93
CA ARG A 13 5.12 35.06 8.75
C ARG A 13 5.23 33.56 9.01
N LEU A 14 6.28 33.09 9.71
CA LEU A 14 6.42 31.69 10.09
C LEU A 14 5.31 31.24 11.05
N TRP A 15 4.98 32.09 12.03
CA TRP A 15 3.92 31.80 13.01
C TRP A 15 2.54 31.70 12.35
N LEU A 16 2.25 32.55 11.36
CA LEU A 16 1.02 32.46 10.55
C LEU A 16 0.93 31.17 9.73
N ILE A 17 2.05 30.71 9.18
CA ILE A 17 2.12 29.44 8.43
C ILE A 17 1.88 28.24 9.36
N MET A 18 2.44 28.28 10.58
CA MET A 18 2.26 27.21 11.58
C MET A 18 0.80 27.13 12.07
N LYS A 19 0.15 28.28 12.32
CA LYS A 19 -1.26 28.34 12.76
C LYS A 19 -2.25 27.80 11.72
N TYR A 20 -1.90 27.86 10.43
CA TYR A 20 -2.77 27.35 9.35
C TYR A 20 -2.64 25.83 9.15
N ARG A 21 -1.61 25.19 9.72
CA ARG A 21 -1.36 23.73 9.60
C ARG A 21 -2.13 22.90 10.63
N GLU A 22 -2.58 23.51 11.73
CA GLU A 22 -3.22 22.80 12.86
C GLU A 22 -4.75 22.61 12.73
N ASN A 23 -5.36 22.91 11.58
CA ASN A 23 -6.81 22.76 11.41
C ASN A 23 -7.17 21.91 10.17
N PRO A 24 -7.40 20.58 10.32
CA PRO A 24 -7.59 19.66 9.19
C PRO A 24 -8.97 19.76 8.50
N LYS A 25 -9.82 20.75 8.83
CA LYS A 25 -11.19 20.87 8.31
C LYS A 25 -11.44 22.05 7.35
N ALA A 26 -10.41 22.75 6.87
CA ALA A 26 -10.59 23.98 6.07
C ALA A 26 -9.80 24.03 4.74
N ILE A 27 -9.52 22.91 4.07
CA ILE A 27 -8.94 22.92 2.72
C ILE A 27 -9.84 22.14 1.76
N MET A 28 -10.99 22.72 1.47
CA MET A 28 -11.66 22.59 0.18
C MET A 28 -12.08 24.01 -0.19
N LEU A 29 -11.66 24.47 -1.38
CA LEU A 29 -11.89 25.79 -2.01
C LEU A 29 -10.79 26.85 -1.82
N MET A 30 -9.92 27.01 -2.82
CA MET A 30 -10.04 28.21 -3.68
C MET A 30 -9.44 27.99 -5.08
N PRO A 31 -10.04 28.58 -6.12
CA PRO A 31 -9.86 28.19 -7.50
C PRO A 31 -8.78 29.02 -8.23
N ILE A 32 -8.26 28.37 -9.27
CA ILE A 32 -7.54 28.93 -10.41
C ILE A 32 -8.26 30.19 -10.93
N VAL A 33 -7.58 31.33 -10.90
CA VAL A 33 -7.97 32.54 -11.63
C VAL A 33 -6.78 32.99 -12.48
N LEU A 34 -6.85 32.71 -13.78
CA LEU A 34 -6.50 33.59 -14.91
C LEU A 34 -6.30 32.75 -16.18
N VAL A 35 -7.32 32.64 -17.01
CA VAL A 35 -7.33 33.10 -18.41
C VAL A 35 -8.80 33.14 -18.86
N VAL A 36 -9.36 34.33 -19.03
CA VAL A 36 -10.52 34.56 -19.89
C VAL A 36 -10.09 35.56 -20.95
N ALA A 37 -9.97 35.09 -22.19
CA ALA A 37 -10.10 35.91 -23.37
C ALA A 37 -11.31 35.38 -24.15
N LEU A 38 -12.31 36.26 -24.23
CA LEU A 38 -13.60 36.17 -24.91
C LEU A 38 -13.50 35.67 -26.35
N ILE A 39 -14.37 34.73 -26.77
CA ILE A 39 -15.24 34.90 -27.94
C ILE A 39 -16.62 34.26 -27.64
N SER A 40 -17.60 35.14 -27.67
CA SER A 40 -19.06 34.97 -27.62
C SER A 40 -19.64 34.20 -28.81
N GLY A 41 -20.76 33.49 -28.64
CA GLY A 41 -21.69 33.25 -29.75
C GLY A 41 -22.67 32.09 -29.64
N THR A 42 -23.82 32.35 -29.02
CA THR A 42 -25.19 31.85 -29.35
C THR A 42 -25.54 30.35 -29.35
N MET A 43 -26.51 30.03 -28.48
CA MET A 43 -27.44 28.90 -28.57
C MET A 43 -28.23 28.89 -29.89
N VAL A 44 -28.46 27.71 -30.47
CA VAL A 44 -29.70 27.36 -31.18
C VAL A 44 -30.08 25.90 -30.91
N LEU A 45 -31.32 25.72 -30.46
CA LEU A 45 -32.07 24.46 -30.35
C LEU A 45 -32.44 23.90 -31.74
N GLY A 46 -32.46 22.58 -31.87
CA GLY A 46 -33.47 21.90 -32.69
C GLY A 46 -33.00 20.72 -33.55
N GLY A 47 -33.75 19.61 -33.46
CA GLY A 47 -34.02 18.76 -34.61
C GLY A 47 -33.63 17.28 -34.48
N CYS A 48 -34.61 16.43 -34.19
CA CYS A 48 -34.60 15.01 -34.55
C CYS A 48 -34.59 14.84 -36.09
N ILE A 49 -34.00 13.76 -36.61
CA ILE A 49 -34.56 12.85 -37.63
C ILE A 49 -33.57 11.71 -37.90
N ASP A 50 -34.13 10.49 -37.91
CA ASP A 50 -33.54 9.20 -38.32
C ASP A 50 -32.95 9.21 -39.74
N LYS A 51 -31.91 8.39 -39.97
CA LYS A 51 -32.02 7.13 -40.75
C LYS A 51 -30.68 6.43 -41.02
N THR A 52 -30.78 5.10 -40.88
CA THR A 52 -30.12 4.03 -41.65
C THR A 52 -28.61 3.81 -41.52
N GLY A 53 -28.28 2.77 -40.74
CA GLY A 53 -27.85 1.49 -41.32
C GLY A 53 -26.38 1.34 -41.68
N SER A 54 -25.63 0.63 -40.82
CA SER A 54 -24.73 -0.44 -41.25
C SER A 54 -24.49 -1.39 -40.08
N GLU A 55 -24.91 -2.63 -40.29
CA GLU A 55 -24.56 -3.78 -39.48
C GLU A 55 -23.03 -3.96 -39.47
N VAL A 56 -22.46 -4.00 -38.27
CA VAL A 56 -21.18 -4.67 -38.02
C VAL A 56 -21.53 -5.71 -36.94
N PRO A 57 -21.20 -7.00 -37.11
CA PRO A 57 -21.56 -8.00 -36.13
C PRO A 57 -20.73 -7.76 -34.86
N ASP A 58 -21.39 -7.18 -33.86
CA ASP A 58 -20.90 -7.17 -32.48
C ASP A 58 -20.81 -8.62 -32.03
N THR A 59 -19.61 -9.17 -32.21
CA THR A 59 -19.20 -10.36 -31.48
C THR A 59 -18.94 -9.86 -30.06
N ALA A 60 -20.04 -9.68 -29.31
CA ALA A 60 -20.01 -9.27 -27.93
C ALA A 60 -19.11 -10.25 -27.18
N ILE A 61 -17.98 -9.73 -26.71
CA ILE A 61 -17.15 -10.36 -25.71
C ILE A 61 -18.05 -10.50 -24.47
N SER A 62 -18.71 -11.65 -24.35
CA SER A 62 -19.49 -12.00 -23.17
C SER A 62 -18.50 -12.20 -22.04
N THR A 63 -18.26 -11.15 -21.27
CA THR A 63 -17.44 -11.21 -20.07
C THR A 63 -18.08 -12.21 -19.10
N PRO A 64 -17.35 -13.24 -18.61
CA PRO A 64 -17.90 -14.27 -17.71
C PRO A 64 -18.62 -13.71 -16.47
N ASN A 65 -18.16 -12.57 -15.94
CA ASN A 65 -18.77 -11.89 -14.78
C ASN A 65 -20.23 -11.48 -14.98
N LEU A 66 -20.59 -10.97 -16.17
CA LEU A 66 -21.98 -10.56 -16.47
C LEU A 66 -22.95 -11.75 -16.41
N LYS A 67 -22.48 -12.97 -16.69
CA LYS A 67 -23.32 -14.16 -16.65
C LYS A 67 -23.60 -14.65 -15.22
N ILE A 68 -22.65 -14.51 -14.30
CA ILE A 68 -22.80 -15.01 -12.93
C ILE A 68 -23.79 -14.14 -12.14
N ASP A 69 -23.69 -12.82 -12.27
CA ASP A 69 -24.61 -11.89 -11.61
C ASP A 69 -26.06 -12.09 -12.07
N ASP A 70 -26.27 -12.30 -13.37
CA ASP A 70 -27.59 -12.58 -13.94
C ASP A 70 -28.18 -13.90 -13.42
N LEU A 71 -27.36 -14.96 -13.33
CA LEU A 71 -27.77 -16.25 -12.78
C LEU A 71 -28.10 -16.14 -11.28
N LEU A 72 -27.26 -15.46 -10.49
CA LEU A 72 -27.51 -15.20 -9.07
C LEU A 72 -28.80 -14.39 -8.88
N ALA A 73 -29.02 -13.35 -9.67
CA ALA A 73 -30.22 -12.54 -9.62
C ALA A 73 -31.47 -13.36 -9.95
N LYS A 74 -31.38 -14.28 -10.92
CA LYS A 74 -32.46 -15.21 -11.25
C LYS A 74 -32.76 -16.16 -10.10
N ILE A 75 -31.73 -16.78 -9.51
CA ILE A 75 -31.87 -17.64 -8.32
C ILE A 75 -32.56 -16.87 -7.20
N MET A 76 -32.14 -15.64 -6.90
CA MET A 76 -32.70 -14.82 -5.83
C MET A 76 -34.12 -14.27 -6.12
N SER A 77 -34.63 -14.40 -7.35
CA SER A 77 -35.90 -13.79 -7.75
C SER A 77 -37.13 -14.52 -7.22
N SER A 78 -37.00 -15.81 -6.90
CA SER A 78 -38.08 -16.65 -6.34
C SER A 78 -37.51 -17.91 -5.65
N PRO A 79 -38.23 -18.49 -4.68
CA PRO A 79 -39.56 -18.11 -4.19
C PRO A 79 -39.50 -16.91 -3.24
N LYS A 80 -40.34 -15.89 -3.45
CA LYS A 80 -40.34 -14.66 -2.61
C LYS A 80 -40.86 -14.86 -1.19
N GLU A 81 -41.57 -15.95 -0.95
CA GLU A 81 -42.20 -16.27 0.34
C GLU A 81 -41.30 -17.10 1.27
N SER A 82 -40.12 -17.50 0.80
CA SER A 82 -39.16 -18.25 1.64
C SER A 82 -38.04 -17.33 2.14
N SER A 83 -37.50 -17.68 3.30
CA SER A 83 -36.25 -17.12 3.83
C SER A 83 -35.12 -18.15 3.85
N ASN A 84 -35.39 -19.39 3.42
CA ASN A 84 -34.43 -20.48 3.40
C ASN A 84 -33.67 -20.49 2.06
N PRO A 85 -32.33 -20.29 2.04
CA PRO A 85 -31.53 -20.32 0.83
C PRO A 85 -31.69 -21.61 0.01
N GLY A 86 -31.92 -22.75 0.68
CA GLY A 86 -32.13 -24.03 0.02
C GLY A 86 -33.36 -24.06 -0.89
N ASP A 87 -34.43 -23.32 -0.56
CA ASP A 87 -35.64 -23.27 -1.38
C ASP A 87 -35.41 -22.50 -2.69
N TYR A 88 -34.58 -21.45 -2.63
CA TYR A 88 -34.17 -20.69 -3.82
C TYR A 88 -33.26 -21.53 -4.72
N ILE A 89 -32.30 -22.25 -4.15
CA ILE A 89 -31.43 -23.17 -4.90
C ILE A 89 -32.25 -24.27 -5.58
N ALA A 90 -33.20 -24.89 -4.86
CA ALA A 90 -34.05 -25.95 -5.42
C ALA A 90 -34.98 -25.46 -6.53
N ALA A 91 -35.47 -24.22 -6.46
CA ALA A 91 -36.34 -23.63 -7.48
C ALA A 91 -35.59 -23.23 -8.77
N HIS A 92 -34.29 -22.99 -8.68
CA HIS A 92 -33.42 -22.52 -9.77
C HIS A 92 -32.18 -23.40 -9.92
N GLN A 93 -32.39 -24.72 -9.89
CA GLN A 93 -31.30 -25.69 -9.92
C GLN A 93 -30.49 -25.59 -11.22
N GLU A 94 -31.14 -25.31 -12.36
CA GLU A 94 -30.45 -25.15 -13.65
C GLU A 94 -29.45 -23.98 -13.64
N GLU A 95 -29.85 -22.86 -13.04
CA GLU A 95 -28.99 -21.69 -12.87
C GLU A 95 -27.86 -21.95 -11.88
N TYR A 96 -28.17 -22.61 -10.76
CA TYR A 96 -27.19 -23.00 -9.76
C TYR A 96 -26.12 -23.92 -10.35
N ASP A 97 -26.55 -24.98 -11.06
CA ASP A 97 -25.67 -25.94 -11.72
C ASP A 97 -24.86 -25.29 -12.85
N ALA A 98 -25.42 -24.30 -13.54
CA ALA A 98 -24.68 -23.52 -14.54
C ALA A 98 -23.49 -22.79 -13.91
N ILE A 99 -23.65 -22.19 -12.72
CA ILE A 99 -22.54 -21.56 -11.99
C ILE A 99 -21.53 -22.61 -11.51
N ILE A 100 -21.99 -23.72 -10.93
CA ILE A 100 -21.10 -24.82 -10.51
C ILE A 100 -20.26 -25.35 -11.68
N LYS A 101 -20.86 -25.47 -12.86
CA LYS A 101 -20.18 -25.94 -14.08
C LYS A 101 -19.09 -25.01 -14.59
N MET A 102 -19.14 -23.71 -14.25
CA MET A 102 -18.04 -22.76 -14.51
C MET A 102 -16.82 -23.04 -13.61
N ASP A 103 -17.00 -23.79 -12.53
CA ASP A 103 -15.96 -24.22 -11.60
C ASP A 103 -15.08 -23.04 -11.12
N ALA A 104 -13.75 -23.16 -11.22
CA ALA A 104 -12.80 -22.14 -10.80
C ALA A 104 -13.04 -20.76 -11.43
N GLU A 105 -13.64 -20.68 -12.63
CA GLU A 105 -13.94 -19.42 -13.31
C GLU A 105 -15.02 -18.58 -12.59
N ALA A 106 -15.86 -19.20 -11.74
CA ALA A 106 -16.88 -18.48 -10.98
C ALA A 106 -16.35 -17.84 -9.70
N LEU A 107 -15.26 -18.37 -9.13
CA LEU A 107 -14.73 -17.94 -7.84
C LEU A 107 -14.32 -16.45 -7.78
N PRO A 108 -13.69 -15.84 -8.80
CA PRO A 108 -13.33 -14.42 -8.75
C PRO A 108 -14.54 -13.51 -8.55
N CYS A 109 -15.65 -13.80 -9.24
CA CYS A 109 -16.90 -13.05 -9.12
C CYS A 109 -17.51 -13.23 -7.73
N LEU A 110 -17.63 -14.47 -7.26
CA LEU A 110 -18.21 -14.78 -5.95
C LEU A 110 -17.40 -14.19 -4.79
N PHE A 111 -16.07 -14.34 -4.81
CA PHE A 111 -15.18 -13.76 -3.80
C PHE A 111 -15.24 -12.24 -3.79
N SER A 112 -15.35 -11.59 -4.96
CA SER A 112 -15.43 -10.11 -5.03
C SER A 112 -16.65 -9.53 -4.31
N GLU A 113 -17.75 -10.29 -4.22
CA GLU A 113 -18.93 -9.87 -3.46
C GLU A 113 -18.72 -9.99 -1.95
N PHE A 114 -18.00 -11.01 -1.49
CA PHE A 114 -17.60 -11.13 -0.08
C PHE A 114 -16.59 -10.06 0.34
N GLU A 115 -15.67 -9.65 -0.54
CA GLU A 115 -14.72 -8.55 -0.27
C GLU A 115 -15.41 -7.21 -0.03
N LYS A 116 -16.62 -7.01 -0.56
CA LYS A 116 -17.44 -5.81 -0.27
C LYS A 116 -17.94 -5.78 1.18
N GLY A 117 -17.87 -6.90 1.89
CA GLY A 117 -18.34 -7.08 3.25
C GLY A 117 -19.87 -7.21 3.35
N GLY A 118 -20.34 -7.62 4.52
CA GLY A 118 -21.77 -7.63 4.86
C GLY A 118 -22.60 -8.70 4.13
N GLN A 119 -21.98 -9.76 3.61
CA GLN A 119 -22.70 -10.87 2.96
C GLN A 119 -23.38 -11.81 3.96
N THR A 120 -24.20 -11.26 4.86
CA THR A 120 -24.87 -12.04 5.92
C THR A 120 -26.29 -12.49 5.56
N GLY A 121 -26.79 -12.11 4.38
CA GLY A 121 -28.16 -12.36 3.93
C GLY A 121 -28.30 -13.52 2.93
N LEU A 122 -29.47 -13.60 2.28
CA LEU A 122 -29.80 -14.63 1.28
C LEU A 122 -28.72 -14.79 0.20
N LYS A 123 -28.26 -13.68 -0.38
CA LYS A 123 -27.19 -13.69 -1.40
C LYS A 123 -25.93 -14.35 -0.87
N GLY A 124 -25.50 -13.98 0.34
CA GLY A 124 -24.33 -14.54 1.01
C GLY A 124 -24.43 -16.06 1.17
N HIS A 125 -25.56 -16.57 1.65
CA HIS A 125 -25.74 -18.01 1.84
C HIS A 125 -25.76 -18.81 0.52
N ILE A 126 -26.36 -18.26 -0.53
CA ILE A 126 -26.33 -18.88 -1.87
C ILE A 126 -24.88 -18.89 -2.40
N MET A 127 -24.16 -17.78 -2.27
CA MET A 127 -22.76 -17.68 -2.70
C MET A 127 -21.82 -18.59 -1.90
N GLU A 128 -22.00 -18.71 -0.58
CA GLU A 128 -21.25 -19.67 0.26
C GLU A 128 -21.50 -21.10 -0.23
N SER A 129 -22.76 -21.48 -0.46
CA SER A 129 -23.09 -22.82 -0.96
C SER A 129 -22.41 -23.12 -2.31
N LEU A 130 -22.43 -22.14 -3.22
CA LEU A 130 -21.72 -22.23 -4.51
C LEU A 130 -20.21 -22.39 -4.29
N CYS A 131 -19.60 -21.55 -3.46
CA CYS A 131 -18.17 -21.58 -3.23
C CYS A 131 -17.73 -22.90 -2.59
N ARG A 132 -18.43 -23.40 -1.57
CA ARG A 132 -18.10 -24.68 -0.91
C ARG A 132 -18.18 -25.84 -1.90
N ASN A 133 -19.19 -25.86 -2.77
CA ASN A 133 -19.32 -26.87 -3.82
C ASN A 133 -18.20 -26.79 -4.87
N ILE A 134 -17.81 -25.58 -5.29
CA ILE A 134 -16.74 -25.37 -6.26
C ILE A 134 -15.38 -25.75 -5.64
N LEU A 135 -15.09 -25.28 -4.42
CA LEU A 135 -13.85 -25.57 -3.70
C LEU A 135 -13.69 -27.07 -3.39
N GLY A 136 -14.79 -27.76 -3.07
CA GLY A 136 -14.78 -29.19 -2.79
C GLY A 136 -13.77 -29.55 -1.70
N GLY A 137 -12.77 -30.36 -2.04
CA GLY A 137 -11.72 -30.77 -1.10
C GLY A 137 -10.78 -29.65 -0.64
N GLU A 138 -10.83 -28.47 -1.28
CA GLU A 138 -10.06 -27.29 -0.87
C GLU A 138 -10.82 -26.38 0.11
N ASP A 139 -12.09 -26.68 0.43
CA ASP A 139 -12.84 -25.95 1.47
C ASP A 139 -12.34 -26.30 2.88
N ILE A 140 -12.58 -25.38 3.82
CA ILE A 140 -12.30 -25.60 5.23
C ILE A 140 -13.47 -26.28 5.93
N SER A 141 -13.17 -27.27 6.77
CA SER A 141 -14.15 -27.83 7.69
C SER A 141 -14.34 -26.87 8.88
N TYR A 142 -15.24 -25.90 8.70
CA TYR A 142 -15.54 -24.87 9.67
C TYR A 142 -17.05 -24.60 9.74
N ALA A 143 -17.58 -24.61 10.96
CA ALA A 143 -18.97 -24.26 11.27
C ALA A 143 -19.05 -22.76 11.53
N ASN A 144 -19.32 -21.99 10.48
CA ASN A 144 -19.42 -20.55 10.49
C ASN A 144 -20.72 -20.03 11.11
N THR A 145 -20.69 -18.80 11.61
CA THR A 145 -21.89 -18.11 12.12
C THR A 145 -22.76 -17.55 11.02
N ASP A 146 -22.13 -17.03 9.97
CA ASP A 146 -22.77 -16.47 8.78
C ASP A 146 -21.82 -16.59 7.57
N PRO A 147 -22.29 -16.30 6.34
CA PRO A 147 -21.47 -16.49 5.15
C PRO A 147 -20.23 -15.58 5.08
N GLN A 148 -20.29 -14.38 5.66
CA GLN A 148 -19.13 -13.49 5.71
C GLN A 148 -18.05 -14.06 6.64
N ASP A 149 -18.45 -14.59 7.81
CA ASP A 149 -17.54 -15.28 8.74
C ASP A 149 -16.84 -16.48 8.09
N TRP A 150 -17.56 -17.27 7.27
CA TRP A 150 -16.94 -18.35 6.50
C TRP A 150 -15.88 -17.81 5.54
N TYR A 151 -16.22 -16.78 4.75
CA TYR A 151 -15.30 -16.21 3.77
C TYR A 151 -14.05 -15.63 4.43
N ASP A 152 -14.21 -14.84 5.48
CA ASP A 152 -13.11 -14.22 6.22
C ASP A 152 -12.18 -15.29 6.82
N THR A 153 -12.77 -16.36 7.37
CA THR A 153 -12.03 -17.50 7.91
C THR A 153 -11.29 -18.29 6.83
N TYR A 154 -11.94 -18.52 5.68
CA TYR A 154 -11.34 -19.19 4.52
C TYR A 154 -10.17 -18.38 3.94
N LYS A 155 -10.34 -17.07 3.76
CA LYS A 155 -9.27 -16.15 3.32
C LYS A 155 -8.09 -16.18 4.30
N ALA A 156 -8.36 -16.09 5.60
CA ALA A 156 -7.33 -16.17 6.64
C ALA A 156 -6.59 -17.52 6.63
N HIS A 157 -7.30 -18.62 6.38
CA HIS A 157 -6.70 -19.95 6.24
C HIS A 157 -5.72 -20.02 5.07
N MET A 158 -6.14 -19.57 3.88
CA MET A 158 -5.30 -19.53 2.68
C MET A 158 -4.07 -18.62 2.88
N LEU A 159 -4.25 -17.46 3.51
CA LEU A 159 -3.14 -16.57 3.89
C LEU A 159 -2.17 -17.22 4.88
N SER A 160 -2.66 -18.02 5.83
CA SER A 160 -1.81 -18.76 6.77
C SER A 160 -0.99 -19.85 6.07
N ILE A 161 -1.57 -20.56 5.08
CA ILE A 161 -0.83 -21.51 4.24
C ILE A 161 0.25 -20.76 3.45
N LEU A 162 -0.07 -19.59 2.90
CA LEU A 162 0.87 -18.77 2.13
C LEU A 162 2.03 -18.28 2.98
N LYS A 163 1.79 -17.90 4.23
CA LYS A 163 2.86 -17.49 5.15
C LYS A 163 3.85 -18.61 5.47
N LYS A 164 3.43 -19.87 5.38
CA LYS A 164 4.25 -21.05 5.72
C LYS A 164 4.90 -21.70 4.50
N ASN A 165 4.46 -21.35 3.29
CA ASN A 165 4.86 -22.01 2.04
C ASN A 165 5.06 -20.96 0.93
N SER A 166 5.33 -21.38 -0.31
CA SER A 166 5.39 -20.46 -1.45
C SER A 166 4.04 -20.30 -2.13
N LEU A 167 3.85 -19.23 -2.90
CA LEU A 167 2.67 -19.09 -3.77
C LEU A 167 2.58 -20.25 -4.79
N GLU A 168 3.73 -20.70 -5.31
CA GLU A 168 3.81 -21.88 -6.19
C GLU A 168 3.33 -23.15 -5.50
N PHE A 169 3.64 -23.32 -4.20
CA PHE A 169 3.10 -24.43 -3.42
C PHE A 169 1.57 -24.37 -3.35
N ILE A 170 0.99 -23.19 -3.15
CA ILE A 170 -0.48 -23.04 -3.11
C ILE A 170 -1.09 -23.32 -4.48
N LYS A 171 -0.57 -22.71 -5.54
CA LYS A 171 -1.08 -22.96 -6.90
C LYS A 171 -1.04 -24.45 -7.29
N GLY A 172 -0.04 -25.19 -6.80
CA GLY A 172 0.09 -26.62 -7.04
C GLY A 172 -0.80 -27.53 -6.19
N ASN A 173 -1.14 -27.13 -4.95
CA ASN A 173 -1.87 -27.98 -3.99
C ASN A 173 -3.32 -27.53 -3.72
N TYR A 174 -3.60 -26.25 -3.91
CA TYR A 174 -4.88 -25.59 -3.69
C TYR A 174 -5.20 -24.64 -4.87
N PRO A 175 -5.32 -25.16 -6.10
CA PRO A 175 -5.48 -24.32 -7.29
C PRO A 175 -6.73 -23.43 -7.22
N LYS A 176 -7.85 -23.90 -6.66
CA LYS A 176 -9.08 -23.09 -6.52
C LYS A 176 -8.96 -22.10 -5.38
N GLY A 177 -8.40 -22.51 -4.25
CA GLY A 177 -8.12 -21.65 -3.10
C GLY A 177 -7.09 -20.58 -3.41
N SER A 178 -6.18 -20.80 -4.36
CA SER A 178 -5.23 -19.77 -4.82
C SER A 178 -5.93 -18.54 -5.40
N ILE A 179 -7.16 -18.67 -5.90
CA ILE A 179 -7.93 -17.58 -6.52
C ILE A 179 -8.30 -16.50 -5.50
N ILE A 180 -8.55 -16.85 -4.24
CA ILE A 180 -8.83 -15.85 -3.19
C ILE A 180 -7.62 -14.95 -2.92
N LEU A 181 -6.41 -15.44 -3.23
CA LEU A 181 -5.17 -14.70 -3.12
C LEU A 181 -4.90 -13.80 -4.33
N ASN A 182 -5.65 -13.97 -5.44
CA ASN A 182 -5.54 -13.15 -6.64
C ASN A 182 -6.47 -11.90 -6.58
N ASN A 183 -7.58 -11.98 -5.82
CA ASN A 183 -8.48 -10.85 -5.54
C ASN A 183 -8.05 -10.01 -4.34
N THR A 184 -7.24 -10.57 -3.44
CA THR A 184 -6.38 -9.74 -2.59
C THR A 184 -5.38 -9.16 -3.56
N GLN A 185 -5.58 -7.90 -3.96
CA GLN A 185 -4.87 -7.28 -5.06
C GLN A 185 -3.41 -7.77 -5.14
N GLU A 186 -2.87 -7.87 -6.35
CA GLU A 186 -1.42 -7.73 -6.57
C GLU A 186 -0.88 -6.36 -6.05
N GLU A 187 -1.67 -5.62 -5.24
CA GLU A 187 -1.38 -4.44 -4.43
C GLU A 187 -1.63 -4.63 -2.90
N GLU A 188 -2.25 -5.73 -2.42
CA GLU A 188 -2.35 -6.09 -0.97
C GLU A 188 -1.58 -7.37 -0.60
N ILE A 189 -1.24 -8.23 -1.57
CA ILE A 189 -0.13 -9.21 -1.46
C ILE A 189 0.91 -8.97 -2.57
N GLY A 190 0.78 -7.86 -3.29
CA GLY A 190 1.90 -7.24 -3.98
C GLY A 190 2.88 -6.68 -2.98
N ASN A 191 3.85 -7.49 -2.57
CA ASN A 191 5.09 -6.97 -2.02
C ASN A 191 4.98 -6.35 -0.60
N THR A 192 4.54 -7.11 0.41
CA THR A 192 5.46 -7.22 1.55
C THR A 192 6.51 -8.25 1.17
N LYS A 193 7.40 -7.88 0.23
CA LYS A 193 8.81 -8.09 0.54
C LYS A 193 8.93 -7.41 1.88
N ILE A 194 8.95 -8.20 2.95
CA ILE A 194 9.24 -7.70 4.28
C ILE A 194 10.47 -6.82 4.02
N PRO A 195 10.37 -5.48 4.16
CA PRO A 195 11.37 -4.58 3.58
C PRO A 195 12.75 -4.81 4.20
N TYR A 196 12.76 -5.58 5.28
CA TYR A 196 13.86 -5.94 6.13
C TYR A 196 13.80 -7.42 6.49
N ASP A 197 14.96 -8.06 6.62
CA ASP A 197 15.09 -9.21 7.49
C ASP A 197 15.26 -8.69 8.93
N PHE A 198 14.16 -8.62 9.68
CA PHE A 198 14.16 -8.07 11.04
C PHE A 198 15.03 -8.88 12.01
N GLY A 199 15.14 -10.20 11.82
CA GLY A 199 16.02 -11.05 12.63
C GLY A 199 17.48 -10.73 12.39
N LEU A 200 17.86 -10.63 11.11
CA LEU A 200 19.22 -10.24 10.73
C LEU A 200 19.57 -8.84 11.22
N LEU A 201 18.66 -7.87 11.10
CA LEU A 201 18.89 -6.51 11.56
C LEU A 201 19.05 -6.41 13.07
N TYR A 202 18.26 -7.16 13.84
CA TYR A 202 18.37 -7.14 15.30
C TYR A 202 19.72 -7.68 15.80
N ALA A 203 20.40 -8.54 15.03
CA ALA A 203 21.76 -8.99 15.34
C ALA A 203 22.79 -7.84 15.41
N TYR A 204 22.46 -6.67 14.84
CA TYR A 204 23.28 -5.45 14.93
C TYR A 204 22.87 -4.51 16.08
N LYS A 205 21.94 -4.91 16.97
CA LYS A 205 21.57 -4.11 18.14
C LYS A 205 22.82 -3.79 18.97
N ASN A 206 23.02 -2.52 19.29
CA ASN A 206 24.12 -2.03 20.13
C ASN A 206 25.54 -2.34 19.61
N ILE A 207 25.71 -2.46 18.29
CA ILE A 207 27.05 -2.39 17.72
C ILE A 207 27.71 -1.05 18.07
N SER A 208 29.02 -1.07 18.29
CA SER A 208 29.77 0.18 18.54
C SER A 208 29.70 1.08 17.31
N SER A 209 29.41 2.37 17.48
CA SER A 209 29.52 3.35 16.40
C SER A 209 30.93 3.47 15.85
N SER A 210 31.95 3.07 16.62
CA SER A 210 33.34 3.03 16.16
C SER A 210 33.65 1.84 15.24
N ASP A 211 32.76 0.83 15.16
CA ASP A 211 32.92 -0.33 14.29
C ASP A 211 32.32 -0.03 12.91
N SER A 212 33.09 0.74 12.13
CA SER A 212 32.66 1.22 10.81
C SER A 212 32.28 0.09 9.84
N ASN A 213 32.87 -1.10 9.98
CA ASN A 213 32.55 -2.26 9.16
C ASN A 213 31.15 -2.79 9.50
N LYS A 214 30.84 -3.03 10.78
CA LYS A 214 29.51 -3.50 11.17
C LYS A 214 28.41 -2.48 10.90
N VAL A 215 28.70 -1.18 11.06
CA VAL A 215 27.74 -0.13 10.71
C VAL A 215 27.47 -0.14 9.20
N ARG A 216 28.50 -0.32 8.37
CA ARG A 216 28.33 -0.46 6.91
C ARG A 216 27.55 -1.72 6.54
N GLU A 217 27.81 -2.84 7.19
CA GLU A 217 27.03 -4.08 7.03
C GLU A 217 25.56 -3.85 7.37
N LEU A 218 25.26 -3.25 8.52
CA LEU A 218 23.90 -2.87 8.92
C LEU A 218 23.23 -1.98 7.86
N VAL A 219 23.87 -0.90 7.44
CA VAL A 219 23.32 0.04 6.44
C VAL A 219 23.10 -0.66 5.09
N SER A 220 23.95 -1.64 4.72
CA SER A 220 23.75 -2.43 3.51
C SER A 220 22.50 -3.31 3.55
N GLN A 221 22.00 -3.69 4.73
CA GLN A 221 20.76 -4.45 4.88
C GLN A 221 19.49 -3.58 4.81
N LEU A 222 19.63 -2.24 4.84
CA LEU A 222 18.51 -1.29 4.75
C LEU A 222 18.02 -1.13 3.31
N GLN A 223 16.81 -0.60 3.14
CA GLN A 223 16.17 -0.55 1.82
C GLN A 223 16.99 0.28 0.83
N TYR A 224 17.48 1.45 1.25
CA TYR A 224 18.33 2.28 0.39
C TYR A 224 19.71 1.66 0.15
N GLY A 225 20.28 0.94 1.11
CA GLY A 225 21.55 0.22 0.93
C GLY A 225 21.47 -0.95 -0.06
N GLN A 226 20.27 -1.48 -0.28
CA GLN A 226 19.98 -2.49 -1.30
C GLN A 226 19.69 -1.88 -2.69
N GLU A 227 19.37 -0.58 -2.73
CA GLU A 227 18.97 0.13 -3.96
C GLU A 227 20.13 0.93 -4.57
N LEU A 228 20.94 1.57 -3.73
CA LEU A 228 22.05 2.44 -4.14
C LEU A 228 23.36 2.04 -3.43
N PRO A 229 24.51 2.12 -4.13
CA PRO A 229 25.81 1.90 -3.51
C PRO A 229 26.06 2.89 -2.36
N ILE A 230 26.57 2.38 -1.24
CA ILE A 230 26.98 3.21 -0.11
C ILE A 230 28.33 3.86 -0.44
N ASP A 231 28.34 5.18 -0.59
CA ASP A 231 29.54 5.98 -0.79
C ASP A 231 30.30 6.10 0.54
N ARG A 232 29.63 6.68 1.53
CA ARG A 232 30.25 7.09 2.79
C ARG A 232 29.31 6.94 3.97
N ILE A 233 29.86 6.57 5.12
CA ILE A 233 29.17 6.56 6.40
C ILE A 233 30.06 7.26 7.40
N GLU A 234 29.53 8.27 8.07
CA GLU A 234 30.27 9.07 9.06
C GLU A 234 29.39 9.36 10.27
N PHE A 235 29.98 9.32 11.46
CA PHE A 235 29.36 9.89 12.65
C PHE A 235 29.78 11.34 12.75
N GLY A 236 28.81 12.26 12.84
CA GLY A 236 29.08 13.69 12.94
C GLY A 236 30.01 13.98 14.11
N SER A 237 31.19 14.53 13.80
CA SER A 237 32.23 14.85 14.79
C SER A 237 31.89 16.09 15.64
N GLU A 238 31.05 16.98 15.12
CA GLU A 238 30.67 18.24 15.77
C GLU A 238 29.30 18.16 16.50
N ASN A 239 28.44 17.23 16.09
CA ASN A 239 27.11 17.00 16.66
C ASN A 239 26.99 15.53 17.07
N GLU A 240 27.40 15.22 18.31
CA GLU A 240 27.30 13.87 18.88
C GLU A 240 25.91 13.27 18.61
N GLY A 241 25.87 12.16 17.87
CA GLY A 241 24.64 11.41 17.59
C GLY A 241 23.99 11.63 16.22
N ILE A 242 24.62 12.32 15.27
CA ILE A 242 24.16 12.29 13.86
C ILE A 242 24.91 11.19 13.11
N LEU A 243 24.17 10.29 12.47
CA LEU A 243 24.72 9.32 11.52
C LEU A 243 24.49 9.81 10.09
N ARG A 244 25.55 10.13 9.37
CA ARG A 244 25.52 10.52 7.97
C ARG A 244 25.72 9.30 7.08
N ILE A 245 24.87 9.17 6.07
CA ILE A 245 24.93 8.11 5.05
C ILE A 245 24.81 8.76 3.68
N ASP A 246 25.86 8.64 2.88
CA ASP A 246 25.89 9.12 1.51
C ASP A 246 25.74 7.93 0.57
N TYR A 247 24.74 7.98 -0.31
CA TYR A 247 24.52 6.98 -1.36
C TYR A 247 24.95 7.55 -2.70
N ARG A 248 25.76 6.78 -3.44
CA ARG A 248 26.27 7.16 -4.75
C ARG A 248 25.21 6.97 -5.82
N MET A 249 24.93 8.03 -6.56
CA MET A 249 24.11 8.03 -7.76
C MET A 249 24.97 7.89 -9.01
N ASN A 250 24.33 7.50 -10.11
CA ASN A 250 24.94 7.42 -11.42
C ASN A 250 23.93 7.82 -12.50
N LEU A 251 23.34 9.01 -12.35
CA LEU A 251 22.40 9.57 -13.32
C LEU A 251 23.16 10.09 -14.53
N THR A 252 22.58 9.87 -15.70
CA THR A 252 22.95 10.53 -16.96
C THR A 252 21.94 11.60 -17.32
N VAL A 253 22.31 12.52 -18.22
CA VAL A 253 21.46 13.65 -18.65
C VAL A 253 20.08 13.15 -19.09
N GLY A 254 19.02 13.78 -18.56
CA GLY A 254 17.63 13.39 -18.82
C GLY A 254 17.10 12.19 -18.03
N GLN A 255 17.92 11.55 -17.17
CA GLN A 255 17.44 10.56 -16.21
C GLN A 255 16.94 11.23 -14.93
N GLU A 256 15.96 10.58 -14.32
CA GLU A 256 15.35 10.98 -13.06
C GLU A 256 15.42 9.84 -12.05
N TYR A 257 15.62 10.19 -10.79
CA TYR A 257 15.53 9.29 -9.66
C TYR A 257 14.40 9.76 -8.74
N LYS A 258 13.45 8.87 -8.48
CA LYS A 258 12.34 9.13 -7.56
C LYS A 258 12.74 8.76 -6.13
N VAL A 259 12.86 9.75 -5.27
CA VAL A 259 13.11 9.57 -3.84
C VAL A 259 11.86 9.03 -3.17
N ASN A 260 11.99 7.90 -2.48
CA ASN A 260 10.95 7.35 -1.64
C ASN A 260 11.19 7.78 -0.18
N HIS A 261 10.55 8.88 0.22
CA HIS A 261 10.69 9.42 1.56
C HIS A 261 10.21 8.44 2.65
N THR A 262 9.12 7.71 2.40
CA THR A 262 8.64 6.66 3.32
C THR A 262 9.72 5.61 3.59
N LYS A 263 10.45 5.15 2.57
CA LYS A 263 11.60 4.23 2.74
C LYS A 263 12.73 4.86 3.56
N LYS A 264 13.06 6.14 3.31
CA LYS A 264 14.08 6.86 4.11
C LYS A 264 13.70 6.94 5.59
N MET A 265 12.43 7.23 5.88
CA MET A 265 11.92 7.24 7.25
C MET A 265 11.98 5.84 7.86
N ALA A 266 11.56 4.81 7.14
CA ALA A 266 11.64 3.43 7.60
C ALA A 266 13.07 3.03 7.98
N ASP A 267 14.05 3.32 7.11
CA ASP A 267 15.47 3.05 7.36
C ASP A 267 15.98 3.83 8.59
N ALA A 268 15.57 5.09 8.77
CA ALA A 268 15.91 5.87 9.96
C ALA A 268 15.33 5.28 11.25
N VAL A 269 14.07 4.84 11.24
CA VAL A 269 13.41 4.18 12.37
C VAL A 269 14.17 2.91 12.77
N MET A 270 14.58 2.10 11.79
CA MET A 270 15.39 0.90 12.05
C MET A 270 16.71 1.25 12.73
N LEU A 271 17.42 2.26 12.22
CA LEU A 271 18.68 2.73 12.81
C LEU A 271 18.46 3.25 14.25
N PHE A 272 17.41 4.02 14.51
CA PHE A 272 17.11 4.53 15.85
C PHE A 272 16.75 3.44 16.87
N ALA A 273 16.13 2.35 16.43
CA ALA A 273 15.82 1.20 17.27
C ALA A 273 17.07 0.36 17.59
N LEU A 274 17.99 0.25 16.63
CA LEU A 274 19.17 -0.60 16.74
C LEU A 274 20.38 0.11 17.39
N LEU A 275 20.50 1.41 17.18
CA LEU A 275 21.63 2.23 17.64
C LEU A 275 21.16 3.27 18.66
N ASP A 276 21.44 3.02 19.94
CA ASP A 276 20.94 3.87 21.04
C ASP A 276 21.59 5.27 21.06
N ASN A 277 22.79 5.38 20.51
CA ASN A 277 23.65 6.57 20.60
C ASN A 277 23.43 7.59 19.48
N ILE A 278 22.55 7.32 18.51
CA ILE A 278 22.19 8.29 17.47
C ILE A 278 20.86 8.96 17.79
N ASN A 279 20.71 10.22 17.41
CA ASN A 279 19.51 11.04 17.57
C ASN A 279 19.01 11.62 16.24
N ALA A 280 19.83 11.55 15.19
CA ALA A 280 19.42 11.89 13.83
C ALA A 280 20.16 11.04 12.79
N VAL A 281 19.53 10.88 11.62
CA VAL A 281 20.13 10.26 10.44
C VAL A 281 20.07 11.25 9.28
N GLU A 282 21.22 11.54 8.67
CA GLU A 282 21.34 12.41 7.52
C GLU A 282 21.60 11.57 6.27
N TYR A 283 20.66 11.59 5.33
CA TYR A 283 20.80 10.89 4.05
C TYR A 283 21.17 11.87 2.94
N ASN A 284 22.28 11.60 2.26
CA ASN A 284 22.68 12.34 1.07
C ASN A 284 22.71 11.43 -0.15
N LEU A 285 22.33 11.98 -1.28
CA LEU A 285 22.43 11.37 -2.59
C LEU A 285 23.51 12.13 -3.36
N VAL A 286 24.63 11.48 -3.64
CA VAL A 286 25.85 12.14 -4.14
C VAL A 286 26.19 11.68 -5.55
N GLN A 287 26.68 12.59 -6.37
CA GLN A 287 27.22 12.30 -7.70
C GLN A 287 28.43 13.20 -7.96
N GLU A 288 29.58 12.59 -8.22
CA GLU A 288 30.86 13.28 -8.26
C GLU A 288 31.07 14.13 -6.98
N ASP A 289 31.44 15.41 -7.11
CA ASP A 289 31.63 16.33 -5.99
C ASP A 289 30.33 17.01 -5.51
N TYR A 290 29.18 16.64 -6.07
CA TYR A 290 27.89 17.25 -5.77
C TYR A 290 26.98 16.33 -4.95
N GLY A 291 26.04 16.91 -4.21
CA GLY A 291 25.12 16.16 -3.37
C GLY A 291 23.77 16.84 -3.17
N TYR A 292 22.74 16.02 -3.10
CA TYR A 292 21.38 16.41 -2.73
C TYR A 292 21.00 15.75 -1.40
N GLY A 293 20.52 16.53 -0.44
CA GLY A 293 20.15 16.04 0.89
C GLY A 293 20.47 17.05 1.99
N GLY A 294 20.95 16.55 3.13
CA GLY A 294 21.50 17.39 4.20
C GLY A 294 20.50 17.87 5.25
N VAL A 295 19.22 17.49 5.16
CA VAL A 295 18.26 17.69 6.26
C VAL A 295 18.14 16.37 7.03
N PRO A 296 18.67 16.30 8.27
CA PRO A 296 18.60 15.07 9.06
C PRO A 296 17.16 14.76 9.48
N ILE A 297 16.80 13.49 9.43
CA ILE A 297 15.60 12.96 10.11
C ILE A 297 15.99 12.78 11.57
N THR A 298 15.28 13.41 12.50
CA THR A 298 15.53 13.23 13.94
C THR A 298 14.70 12.09 14.51
N ARG A 299 15.17 11.48 15.61
CA ARG A 299 14.39 10.47 16.34
C ARG A 299 13.05 11.05 16.78
N GLU A 300 13.03 12.27 17.31
CA GLU A 300 11.80 12.96 17.73
C GLU A 300 10.80 13.10 16.57
N GLN A 301 11.27 13.48 15.38
CA GLN A 301 10.42 13.56 14.19
C GLN A 301 9.88 12.19 13.80
N ALA A 302 10.71 11.15 13.84
CA ALA A 302 10.29 9.79 13.55
C ALA A 302 9.23 9.31 14.55
N GLU A 303 9.44 9.54 15.85
CA GLU A 303 8.49 9.19 16.91
C GLU A 303 7.15 9.93 16.76
N GLN A 304 7.17 11.21 16.34
CA GLN A 304 5.94 11.97 16.03
C GLN A 304 5.18 11.37 14.84
N VAL A 305 5.89 10.94 13.80
CA VAL A 305 5.28 10.29 12.62
C VAL A 305 4.69 8.93 12.98
N LEU A 306 5.38 8.17 13.84
CA LEU A 306 4.95 6.83 14.24
C LEU A 306 3.89 6.83 15.35
N GLY A 307 3.84 7.87 16.18
CA GLY A 307 3.06 7.88 17.42
C GLY A 307 3.57 6.86 18.45
N ALA A 308 4.86 6.49 18.41
CA ALA A 308 5.45 5.47 19.26
C ALA A 308 6.89 5.84 19.68
N ASP A 309 7.30 5.42 20.88
CA ASP A 309 8.68 5.54 21.36
C ASP A 309 9.56 4.45 20.72
N ILE A 310 10.49 4.88 19.86
CA ILE A 310 11.32 3.95 19.09
C ILE A 310 12.31 3.20 19.98
N LYS A 311 12.77 3.81 21.09
CA LYS A 311 13.69 3.13 22.02
C LYS A 311 13.03 1.90 22.65
N THR A 312 11.74 2.01 22.99
CA THR A 312 10.99 0.88 23.55
C THR A 312 10.85 -0.25 22.52
N LEU A 313 10.67 0.07 21.24
CA LEU A 313 10.57 -0.92 20.16
C LEU A 313 11.86 -1.71 19.94
N GLY A 314 13.02 -1.07 20.10
CA GLY A 314 14.34 -1.71 19.98
C GLY A 314 14.85 -2.40 21.25
N LYS A 315 14.12 -2.33 22.37
CA LYS A 315 14.64 -2.71 23.69
C LYS A 315 14.91 -4.21 23.82
N THR A 316 14.06 -5.05 23.24
CA THR A 316 14.22 -6.51 23.25
C THR A 316 13.92 -7.09 21.88
N GLU A 317 14.56 -8.22 21.58
CA GLU A 317 14.38 -8.94 20.31
C GLU A 317 12.91 -9.31 20.10
N ALA A 318 12.26 -9.83 21.15
CA ALA A 318 10.86 -10.23 21.08
C ALA A 318 9.93 -9.07 20.69
N VAL A 319 10.13 -7.89 21.29
CA VAL A 319 9.32 -6.69 20.97
C VAL A 319 9.65 -6.18 19.58
N PHE A 320 10.93 -6.13 19.21
CA PHE A 320 11.36 -5.68 17.90
C PHE A 320 10.77 -6.55 16.78
N LEU A 321 10.87 -7.87 16.91
CA LEU A 321 10.37 -8.82 15.92
C LEU A 321 8.83 -8.85 15.84
N SER A 322 8.12 -8.58 16.94
CA SER A 322 6.66 -8.60 16.94
C SER A 322 6.03 -7.28 16.49
N GLU A 323 6.62 -6.14 16.86
CA GLU A 323 6.00 -4.83 16.67
C GLU A 323 6.57 -4.05 15.48
N MET A 324 7.89 -4.11 15.24
CA MET A 324 8.52 -3.33 14.17
C MET A 324 7.93 -3.63 12.77
N PRO A 325 7.65 -4.90 12.39
CA PRO A 325 7.04 -5.19 11.09
C PRO A 325 5.68 -4.50 10.90
N LYS A 326 4.85 -4.45 11.95
CA LYS A 326 3.52 -3.83 11.90
C LYS A 326 3.63 -2.32 11.73
N ILE A 327 4.56 -1.72 12.46
CA ILE A 327 4.81 -0.27 12.43
C ILE A 327 5.33 0.16 11.06
N ILE A 328 6.31 -0.57 10.52
CA ILE A 328 6.85 -0.30 9.19
C ILE A 328 5.80 -0.50 8.09
N ALA A 329 4.95 -1.53 8.20
CA ALA A 329 3.89 -1.77 7.21
C ALA A 329 2.86 -0.63 7.15
N GLY A 330 2.59 0.04 8.27
CA GLY A 330 1.68 1.19 8.35
C GLY A 330 2.34 2.55 8.10
N LEU A 331 3.67 2.60 7.94
CA LEU A 331 4.40 3.86 7.85
C LEU A 331 4.13 4.56 6.50
N GLN A 332 3.69 5.82 6.58
CA GLN A 332 3.61 6.72 5.44
C GLN A 332 4.24 8.06 5.82
N TRP A 333 5.16 8.55 5.00
CA TRP A 333 5.78 9.84 5.26
C TRP A 333 6.03 10.62 3.97
N ASN A 334 5.38 11.79 3.87
CA ASN A 334 5.63 12.76 2.83
C ASN A 334 6.08 14.08 3.48
N PRO A 335 7.38 14.41 3.44
CA PRO A 335 7.91 15.65 4.01
C PRO A 335 7.53 16.91 3.25
N GLY A 336 6.87 16.81 2.07
CA GLY A 336 6.56 17.95 1.23
C GLY A 336 7.80 18.60 0.60
N VAL A 337 8.90 17.85 0.49
CA VAL A 337 10.11 18.26 -0.25
C VAL A 337 10.20 17.50 -1.56
N MET A 338 11.04 18.00 -2.47
CA MET A 338 11.26 17.43 -3.79
C MET A 338 11.56 15.92 -3.72
N ASP A 339 10.82 15.15 -4.51
CA ASP A 339 10.85 13.69 -4.60
C ASP A 339 11.37 13.19 -5.96
N ILE A 340 11.67 14.08 -6.90
CA ILE A 340 12.28 13.76 -8.19
C ILE A 340 13.62 14.50 -8.31
N ILE A 341 14.69 13.74 -8.44
CA ILE A 341 16.04 14.27 -8.62
C ILE A 341 16.48 13.97 -10.06
N THR A 342 16.81 15.00 -10.82
CA THR A 342 17.39 14.83 -12.16
C THR A 342 18.90 15.01 -12.10
N TYR A 343 19.60 14.62 -13.17
CA TYR A 343 21.02 14.93 -13.34
C TYR A 343 21.32 16.42 -13.12
N GLU A 344 20.46 17.31 -13.64
CA GLU A 344 20.61 18.75 -13.54
C GLU A 344 20.33 19.31 -12.14
N HIS A 345 19.56 18.60 -11.30
CA HIS A 345 19.36 18.97 -9.90
C HIS A 345 20.63 18.76 -9.07
N ILE A 346 21.45 17.74 -9.39
CA ILE A 346 22.66 17.41 -8.63
C ILE A 346 23.86 18.18 -9.19
N MET A 347 23.99 18.29 -10.51
CA MET A 347 25.18 18.87 -11.16
C MET A 347 25.19 20.40 -11.24
N ARG A 348 24.28 21.09 -10.53
CA ARG A 348 24.20 22.55 -10.41
C ARG A 348 24.45 22.96 -8.98
#